data_AF-R8Q3E1-F1
#
_entry.id   AF-R8Q3E1-F1
#
_cell.length_a   1.000
_cell.length_b   1.000
_cell.length_c   1.000
_cell.angle_alpha   90.00
_cell.angle_beta   90.00
_cell.angle_gamma   90.00
#
_symmetry.space_group_name_H-M   'P 1'
#
loop_
_entity.id
_entity.type
_entity.pdbx_description
1 polymer ?
#
loop_
_entity_poly.entity_id
_entity_poly.type
_entity_poly.pdbx_seq_one_letter_code
_entity_poly.pdbx_strand_id
1 'polypeptide(L)'
;MQTEERITIELVREFVMAAHGDLEKVQELLAESPSLLHASYNWGGSDWESALGAAAHVGRKDIALYLLAKGARMDIFAAAMLGELEVVQAILVVQPEALFAPGPHGISLLQHARMGGEKAQRVFEYLTVLS
;
A
#
# COMPACT_ATOMS: atom_id res chain seq x y z
N MET A 1 21.66 18.38 10.90
CA MET A 1 20.45 17.78 10.31
C MET A 1 19.47 18.93 10.13
N GLN A 2 19.07 19.24 8.90
CA GLN A 2 17.98 20.22 8.71
C GLN A 2 16.75 19.64 9.41
N THR A 3 16.14 20.42 10.29
CA THR A 3 14.84 20.09 10.87
C THR A 3 13.80 20.27 9.78
N GLU A 4 13.32 19.17 9.23
CA GLU A 4 12.13 19.13 8.37
C GLU A 4 10.97 19.77 9.15
N GLU A 5 10.21 20.64 8.49
CA GLU A 5 8.97 21.17 9.07
C GLU A 5 7.96 20.03 9.26
N ARG A 6 7.00 20.21 10.17
CA ARG A 6 5.93 19.22 10.35
C ARG A 6 5.08 19.16 9.08
N ILE A 7 4.92 17.95 8.53
CA ILE A 7 4.02 17.71 7.40
C ILE A 7 2.57 18.12 7.72
N THR A 8 1.92 18.73 6.73
CA THR A 8 0.51 19.12 6.83
C THR A 8 -0.41 18.01 6.34
N ILE A 9 -1.67 18.04 6.75
CA ILE A 9 -2.67 17.06 6.29
C ILE A 9 -2.86 17.16 4.77
N GLU A 10 -2.79 18.37 4.22
CA GLU A 10 -2.91 18.64 2.79
C GLU A 10 -1.75 18.01 2.01
N LEU A 11 -0.52 18.09 2.53
CA LEU A 11 0.64 17.47 1.90
C LEU A 11 0.56 15.94 1.95
N VAL A 12 0.08 15.38 3.07
CA VAL A 12 -0.18 13.94 3.17
C VAL A 12 -1.22 13.50 2.15
N ARG A 13 -2.31 14.27 2.00
CA ARG A 13 -3.35 14.01 1.00
C ARG A 13 -2.78 14.03 -0.41
N GLU A 14 -1.99 15.04 -0.76
CA GLU A 14 -1.37 15.18 -2.08
C GLU A 14 -0.45 13.99 -2.38
N PHE A 15 0.36 13.58 -1.41
CA PHE A 15 1.26 12.44 -1.54
C PHE A 15 0.52 11.11 -1.75
N VAL A 16 -0.53 10.84 -0.97
CA VAL A 16 -1.35 9.63 -1.12
C VAL A 16 -2.10 9.64 -2.45
N MET A 17 -2.65 10.78 -2.87
CA MET A 17 -3.29 10.91 -4.19
C MET A 17 -2.32 10.63 -5.33
N ALA A 18 -1.11 11.20 -5.29
CA ALA A 18 -0.09 10.98 -6.31
C ALA A 18 0.27 9.49 -6.44
N ALA A 19 0.32 8.75 -5.32
CA ALA A 19 0.69 7.34 -5.31
C ALA A 19 -0.28 6.40 -6.06
N HIS A 20 -1.46 6.90 -6.48
CA HIS A 20 -2.35 6.16 -7.37
C HIS A 20 -1.85 6.07 -8.82
N GLY A 21 -0.84 6.85 -9.24
CA GLY A 21 -0.37 6.77 -10.62
C GLY A 21 0.81 7.63 -11.02
N ASP A 22 1.13 8.66 -10.25
CA ASP A 22 2.14 9.67 -10.58
C ASP A 22 3.44 9.41 -9.80
N LEU A 23 4.30 8.57 -10.37
CA LEU A 23 5.59 8.21 -9.76
C LEU A 23 6.53 9.41 -9.63
N GLU A 24 6.54 10.30 -10.62
CA GLU A 24 7.41 11.48 -10.63
C GLU A 24 7.03 12.40 -9.47
N LYS A 25 5.74 12.68 -9.30
CA LYS A 25 5.26 13.49 -8.19
C LYS A 25 5.50 12.83 -6.82
N VAL A 26 5.34 11.51 -6.72
CA VAL A 26 5.71 10.77 -5.49
C VAL A 26 7.19 10.94 -5.16
N GLN A 27 8.07 10.87 -6.16
CA GLN A 27 9.51 11.06 -5.98
C GLN A 27 9.87 12.47 -5.54
N GLU A 28 9.28 13.48 -6.17
CA GLU A 28 9.46 14.90 -5.84
C GLU A 28 9.03 15.19 -4.40
N LEU A 29 7.78 14.88 -4.05
CA LEU A 29 7.22 15.14 -2.72
C LEU A 29 8.01 14.43 -1.62
N LEU A 30 8.41 13.17 -1.86
CA LEU A 30 9.17 12.42 -0.87
C LEU A 30 10.62 12.92 -0.71
N ALA A 31 11.22 13.47 -1.77
CA ALA A 31 12.53 14.10 -1.70
C ALA A 31 12.48 15.42 -0.89
N GLU A 32 11.40 16.19 -1.04
CA GLU A 32 11.18 17.42 -0.29
C GLU A 32 10.81 17.18 1.17
N SER A 33 10.00 16.14 1.45
CA SER A 33 9.52 15.81 2.80
C SER A 33 9.61 14.30 3.07
N PRO A 34 10.78 13.79 3.51
CA PRO A 34 10.99 12.37 3.78
C PRO A 34 10.02 11.76 4.79
N SER A 35 9.47 12.56 5.71
CA SER A 35 8.52 12.08 6.72
C SER A 35 7.17 11.62 6.12
N LEU A 36 6.86 12.00 4.86
CA LEU A 36 5.68 11.54 4.14
C LEU A 36 5.63 10.02 3.93
N LEU A 37 6.79 9.35 3.90
CA LEU A 37 6.88 7.91 3.65
C LEU A 37 6.02 7.05 4.59
N HIS A 38 5.82 7.52 5.82
CA HIS A 38 5.09 6.81 6.86
C HIS A 38 3.77 7.48 7.24
N ALA A 39 3.37 8.51 6.49
CA ALA A 39 2.10 9.17 6.68
C ALA A 39 0.95 8.37 6.06
N SER A 40 -0.22 8.48 6.68
CA SER A 40 -1.48 7.98 6.14
C SER A 40 -2.52 9.08 6.16
N TYR A 41 -3.34 9.13 5.12
CA TYR A 41 -4.47 10.04 5.03
C TYR A 41 -5.76 9.34 5.52
N ASN A 42 -6.60 10.06 6.25
CA ASN A 42 -7.92 9.59 6.67
C ASN A 42 -8.96 10.12 5.69
N TRP A 43 -9.53 9.24 4.87
CA TRP A 43 -10.60 9.58 3.93
C TRP A 43 -11.95 9.81 4.62
N GLY A 44 -12.08 9.37 5.87
CA GLY A 44 -13.26 9.46 6.72
C GLY A 44 -13.64 8.11 7.32
N GLY A 45 -14.23 8.12 8.52
CA GLY A 45 -14.64 6.89 9.20
C GLY A 45 -13.47 5.98 9.54
N SER A 46 -13.50 4.73 9.04
CA SER A 46 -12.44 3.74 9.21
C SER A 46 -11.52 3.62 7.98
N ASP A 47 -11.63 4.52 7.00
CA ASP A 47 -10.85 4.48 5.75
C ASP A 47 -9.54 5.28 5.89
N TRP A 48 -8.45 4.54 6.05
CA TRP A 48 -7.10 5.08 6.17
C TRP A 48 -6.20 4.52 5.09
N GLU A 49 -5.38 5.39 4.51
CA GLU A 49 -4.56 5.02 3.37
C GLU A 49 -3.16 5.63 3.45
N SER A 50 -2.14 4.78 3.32
CA SER A 50 -0.77 5.22 3.05
C SER A 50 -0.51 5.30 1.55
N ALA A 51 0.56 5.96 1.13
CA ALA A 51 0.96 5.96 -0.28
C ALA A 51 1.21 4.54 -0.83
N LEU A 52 1.71 3.61 0.01
CA LEU A 52 1.87 2.21 -0.39
C LEU A 52 0.51 1.53 -0.60
N GLY A 53 -0.47 1.80 0.27
CA GLY A 53 -1.85 1.31 0.15
C GLY A 53 -2.53 1.80 -1.13
N ALA A 54 -2.38 3.09 -1.45
CA ALA A 54 -2.83 3.69 -2.69
C ALA A 54 -2.26 2.96 -3.91
N ALA A 55 -0.94 2.85 -4.00
CA ALA A 55 -0.28 2.15 -5.10
C ALA A 55 -0.69 0.67 -5.20
N ALA A 56 -0.88 0.00 -4.06
CA ALA A 56 -1.26 -1.40 -4.01
C ALA A 56 -2.68 -1.64 -4.52
N HIS A 57 -3.66 -0.85 -4.11
CA HIS A 57 -5.05 -1.13 -4.49
C HIS A 57 -5.35 -0.82 -5.97
N VAL A 58 -4.55 0.03 -6.62
CA VAL A 58 -4.64 0.28 -8.08
C VAL A 58 -3.62 -0.50 -8.93
N GLY A 59 -2.76 -1.33 -8.31
CA GLY A 59 -1.79 -2.16 -9.03
C GLY A 59 -0.55 -1.44 -9.58
N ARG A 60 -0.20 -0.25 -9.06
CA ARG A 60 0.99 0.52 -9.44
C ARG A 60 2.26 -0.04 -8.79
N LYS A 61 2.71 -1.19 -9.31
CA LYS A 61 3.90 -1.92 -8.83
C LYS A 61 5.17 -1.07 -8.80
N ASP A 62 5.35 -0.22 -9.81
CA ASP A 62 6.48 0.70 -9.92
C ASP A 62 6.56 1.66 -8.72
N ILE A 63 5.42 2.25 -8.33
CA ILE A 63 5.32 3.14 -7.16
C ILE A 63 5.48 2.35 -5.86
N ALA A 64 4.80 1.20 -5.73
CA ALA A 64 4.90 0.36 -4.53
C ALA A 64 6.34 -0.09 -4.27
N LEU A 65 7.04 -0.58 -5.29
CA LEU A 65 8.44 -1.01 -5.18
C LEU A 65 9.38 0.16 -4.89
N TYR A 66 9.14 1.34 -5.47
CA TYR A 66 9.89 2.55 -5.12
C TYR A 66 9.74 2.91 -3.64
N LEU A 67 8.51 2.97 -3.12
CA LEU A 67 8.23 3.29 -1.72
C LEU A 67 8.86 2.26 -0.77
N LEU A 68 8.78 0.96 -1.10
CA LEU A 68 9.44 -0.11 -0.33
C LEU A 68 10.96 0.04 -0.34
N ALA A 69 11.57 0.38 -1.47
CA ALA A 69 13.01 0.65 -1.56
C ALA A 69 13.45 1.87 -0.73
N LYS A 70 12.53 2.80 -0.43
CA LYS A 70 12.76 3.92 0.49
C LYS A 70 12.52 3.57 1.95
N GLY A 71 12.04 2.36 2.25
CA GLY A 71 11.80 1.88 3.61
C GLY A 71 10.35 1.94 4.07
N ALA A 72 9.37 2.11 3.16
CA ALA A 72 7.97 1.94 3.52
C ALA A 72 7.75 0.55 4.15
N ARG A 73 6.86 0.47 5.16
CA ARG A 73 6.53 -0.79 5.81
C ARG A 73 5.54 -1.54 4.94
N MET A 74 5.92 -2.73 4.48
CA MET A 74 5.03 -3.62 3.74
C MET A 74 3.89 -4.10 4.64
N ASP A 75 2.66 -3.96 4.13
CA ASP A 75 1.48 -4.60 4.71
C ASP A 75 1.04 -5.81 3.87
N ILE A 76 0.02 -6.54 4.34
CA ILE A 76 -0.48 -7.73 3.66
C ILE A 76 -1.11 -7.40 2.29
N PHE A 77 -1.65 -6.20 2.10
CA PHE A 77 -2.31 -5.78 0.86
C PHE A 77 -1.29 -5.51 -0.24
N ALA A 78 -0.22 -4.78 0.08
CA ALA A 78 0.93 -4.59 -0.80
C ALA A 78 1.62 -5.91 -1.11
N ALA A 79 1.82 -6.77 -0.10
CA ALA A 79 2.36 -8.12 -0.30
C ALA A 79 1.50 -8.93 -1.28
N ALA A 80 0.16 -8.85 -1.13
CA ALA A 80 -0.76 -9.55 -2.02
C ALA A 80 -0.68 -9.04 -3.46
N MET A 81 -0.70 -7.72 -3.66
CA MET A 81 -0.57 -7.12 -5.00
C MET A 81 0.80 -7.42 -5.63
N LEU A 82 1.87 -7.44 -4.84
CA LEU A 82 3.22 -7.71 -5.34
C LEU A 82 3.51 -9.19 -5.59
N GLY A 83 2.62 -10.09 -5.18
CA GLY A 83 2.76 -11.54 -5.37
C GLY A 83 3.62 -12.24 -4.32
N GLU A 84 3.81 -11.62 -3.15
CA GLU A 84 4.62 -12.13 -2.04
C GLU A 84 3.84 -13.21 -1.25
N LEU A 85 3.62 -14.37 -1.88
CA LEU A 85 2.76 -15.43 -1.34
C LEU A 85 3.20 -15.90 0.05
N GLU A 86 4.48 -16.10 0.26
CA GLU A 86 5.03 -16.58 1.52
C GLU A 86 4.77 -15.58 2.66
N VAL A 87 4.80 -14.28 2.37
CA VAL A 87 4.47 -13.21 3.32
C VAL A 87 2.98 -13.23 3.64
N VAL A 88 2.12 -13.32 2.63
CA VAL A 88 0.66 -13.39 2.81
C VAL A 88 0.29 -14.61 3.67
N GLN A 89 0.86 -15.78 3.35
CA GLN A 89 0.64 -17.00 4.12
C GLN A 89 1.10 -16.87 5.57
N ALA A 90 2.31 -16.33 5.80
CA ALA A 90 2.83 -16.15 7.15
C ALA A 90 1.94 -15.23 8.00
N ILE A 91 1.43 -14.13 7.42
CA ILE A 91 0.52 -13.23 8.13
C ILE A 91 -0.80 -13.95 8.43
N LEU A 92 -1.41 -14.66 7.47
CA LEU A 92 -2.68 -15.35 7.69
C LEU A 92 -2.58 -16.53 8.67
N VAL A 93 -1.40 -17.13 8.84
CA VAL A 93 -1.16 -18.13 9.88
C VAL A 93 -1.21 -17.51 11.27
N VAL A 94 -0.65 -16.31 11.45
CA VAL A 94 -0.57 -15.63 12.76
C VAL A 94 -1.83 -14.83 13.07
N GLN A 95 -2.45 -14.24 12.06
CA GLN A 95 -3.63 -13.38 12.14
C GLN A 95 -4.64 -13.75 11.04
N PRO A 96 -5.41 -14.84 11.21
CA PRO A 96 -6.39 -15.29 10.22
C PRO A 96 -7.45 -14.23 9.88
N GLU A 97 -7.77 -13.34 10.82
CA GLU A 97 -8.74 -12.26 10.65
C GLU A 97 -8.30 -11.24 9.60
N ALA A 98 -7.00 -11.17 9.28
CA ALA A 98 -6.48 -10.30 8.23
C ALA A 98 -7.02 -10.64 6.83
N LEU A 99 -7.54 -11.86 6.63
CA LEU A 99 -8.22 -12.25 5.39
C LEU A 99 -9.44 -11.36 5.09
N PHE A 100 -10.16 -10.95 6.14
CA PHE A 100 -11.39 -10.16 6.05
C PHE A 100 -11.20 -8.69 6.44
N ALA A 101 -9.97 -8.30 6.78
CA ALA A 101 -9.67 -6.91 7.09
C ALA A 101 -9.87 -6.03 5.85
N PRO A 102 -10.49 -4.84 6.00
CA PRO A 102 -10.61 -3.90 4.90
C PRO A 102 -9.25 -3.27 4.58
N GLY A 103 -8.88 -3.26 3.30
CA GLY A 103 -7.82 -2.37 2.79
C GLY A 103 -8.36 -0.95 2.59
N PRO A 104 -7.57 -0.06 1.97
CA PRO A 104 -8.02 1.27 1.58
C PRO A 104 -9.35 1.21 0.81
N HIS A 105 -10.27 2.12 1.13
CA HIS A 105 -11.61 2.17 0.54
C HIS A 105 -12.46 0.90 0.73
N GLY A 106 -12.12 0.06 1.72
CA GLY A 106 -12.77 -1.23 1.93
C GLY A 106 -12.43 -2.28 0.87
N ILE A 107 -11.41 -2.05 0.04
CA ILE A 107 -11.00 -2.97 -1.01
C ILE A 107 -10.40 -4.22 -0.36
N SER A 108 -10.91 -5.39 -0.77
CA SER A 108 -10.53 -6.67 -0.16
C SER A 108 -9.09 -7.07 -0.49
N LEU A 109 -8.53 -7.95 0.34
CA LEU A 109 -7.22 -8.56 0.10
C LEU A 109 -7.17 -9.30 -1.25
N LEU A 110 -8.25 -10.01 -1.60
CA LEU A 110 -8.38 -10.69 -2.90
C LEU A 110 -8.32 -9.71 -4.07
N GLN A 111 -8.92 -8.53 -3.95
CA GLN A 111 -8.84 -7.52 -5.01
C GLN A 111 -7.43 -6.97 -5.18
N HIS A 112 -6.68 -6.75 -4.10
CA HIS A 112 -5.27 -6.34 -4.21
C HIS A 112 -4.44 -7.39 -4.96
N ALA A 113 -4.64 -8.68 -4.67
CA ALA A 113 -4.00 -9.75 -5.44
C ALA A 113 -4.40 -9.73 -6.92
N ARG A 114 -5.68 -9.49 -7.23
CA ARG A 114 -6.16 -9.36 -8.62
C ARG A 114 -5.48 -8.20 -9.35
N MET A 115 -5.34 -7.05 -8.70
CA MET A 115 -4.65 -5.87 -9.27
C MET A 115 -3.17 -6.13 -9.51
N GLY A 116 -2.57 -7.09 -8.81
CA GLY A 116 -1.23 -7.59 -9.06
C GLY A 116 -1.05 -8.37 -10.36
N GLY A 117 -2.12 -8.75 -11.06
CA GLY A 117 -2.07 -9.46 -12.34
C GLY A 117 -1.21 -10.74 -12.29
N GLU A 118 -0.52 -11.05 -13.39
CA GLU A 118 0.27 -12.29 -13.54
C GLU A 118 1.25 -12.54 -12.38
N LYS A 119 1.93 -11.50 -11.89
CA LYS A 119 2.89 -11.62 -10.78
C LYS A 119 2.22 -12.12 -9.49
N ALA A 120 0.97 -11.73 -9.24
CA ALA A 120 0.22 -12.09 -8.04
C ALA A 120 -0.71 -13.29 -8.25
N GLN A 121 -0.63 -13.98 -9.39
CA GLN A 121 -1.54 -15.07 -9.73
C GLN A 121 -1.62 -16.15 -8.64
N ARG A 122 -0.49 -16.57 -8.09
CA ARG A 122 -0.44 -17.59 -7.02
C ARG A 122 -1.10 -17.09 -5.72
N VAL A 123 -0.98 -15.80 -5.42
CA VAL A 123 -1.67 -15.19 -4.27
C VAL A 123 -3.17 -15.14 -4.51
N PHE A 124 -3.58 -14.70 -5.71
CA PHE A 124 -4.98 -14.63 -6.08
C PHE A 124 -5.66 -15.99 -5.99
N GLU A 125 -5.04 -17.04 -6.51
CA GLU A 125 -5.54 -18.43 -6.42
C GLU A 125 -5.62 -18.90 -4.97
N TYR A 126 -4.57 -18.67 -4.19
CA TYR A 126 -4.53 -19.03 -2.77
C TYR A 126 -5.66 -18.37 -1.98
N LEU A 127 -5.85 -17.06 -2.14
CA LEU A 127 -6.91 -16.31 -1.44
C LEU A 127 -8.30 -16.70 -1.92
N THR A 128 -8.47 -17.01 -3.22
CA THR A 128 -9.76 -17.47 -3.78
C THR A 128 -10.25 -18.75 -3.10
N VAL A 129 -9.34 -19.65 -2.72
CA VAL A 129 -9.70 -20.89 -2.00
C VAL A 129 -10.11 -20.63 -0.55
N LEU A 130 -9.63 -19.55 0.06
CA LEU A 130 -9.91 -19.20 1.45
C LEU A 130 -11.12 -18.28 1.64
N SER A 131 -11.56 -17.60 0.58
CA SER A 131 -12.65 -16.61 0.58
C SER A 131 -14.02 -17.27 0.43
#